data_AF-A0A2C4PY39-F1
#
_entry.id   AF-A0A2C4PY39-F1
#
_cell.length_a   1.000
_cell.length_b   1.000
_cell.length_c   1.000
_cell.angle_alpha   90.00
_cell.angle_beta   90.00
_cell.angle_gamma   90.00
#
_symmetry.space_group_name_H-M   'P 1'
#
loop_
_entity.id
_entity.type
_entity.pdbx_description
1 polymer ?
#
loop_
_entity_poly.entity_id
_entity_poly.type
_entity_poly.pdbx_seq_one_letter_code
_entity_poly.pdbx_strand_id
1 'polypeptide(L)'
;MAEISCLFKLAESNEYPMIFIGSGISKRYLQNYPSWLDLLEEFWNIVEPEEGFFETLNKINYDLKQQNNYEDECDLEYDTNIAISTLIEKKYTKKFFNSEITINDFSAKDAYFTKISPFKQALSNRFSEYEIKPEMQEEIDLFREVLNKSQIVLTTNYDKLIEDIFVEGDEALNPQIFIGQKGLFKQTTDWGEIFKIHGCVTDPESIIISEEDYKQFDNNSVLISAKIISLLLNSPIVFLGYSLTDRNIRNIIKDFSNSLSASEKEIMKDRIILVNRKEGENNLIEYKTTENGLECTYTVIETDNYASIYKELLSINQGVYPSEVRKFQSLIRELIVDRGKKGSLKSALISPQQIDELGERINDENLVVALGDSTLIFKLPDLPTYMEEFLYGGGKIHTDIALKFVATTQGSNARIPLFKFLKDVELDQTSLNTSEKEKIRSRIEKFGDIQDSINVITRYRKIKFDSLAEILEQSYKESKEMDVISYNIESLEIAEIEKYLFRKFEVYREQGNVTYSTAFRRLTSLLDIKKYK
;
A
#
# COMPACT_ATOMS: atom_id res chain seq x y z
N MET A 1 -28.37 16.12 -21.52
CA MET A 1 -27.99 15.00 -20.63
C MET A 1 -27.07 15.60 -19.60
N ALA A 2 -27.36 15.46 -18.30
CA ALA A 2 -26.45 15.95 -17.27
C ALA A 2 -25.12 15.22 -17.45
N GLU A 3 -24.01 15.96 -17.55
CA GLU A 3 -22.68 15.37 -17.56
C GLU A 3 -22.49 14.58 -16.25
N ILE A 4 -21.99 13.35 -16.38
CA ILE A 4 -21.65 12.50 -15.24
C ILE A 4 -20.45 13.12 -14.54
N SER A 5 -20.54 13.32 -13.22
CA SER A 5 -19.48 13.90 -12.37
C SER A 5 -18.13 13.21 -12.60
N CYS A 6 -17.05 13.99 -12.65
CA CYS A 6 -15.70 13.45 -12.78
C CYS A 6 -15.32 12.56 -11.58
N LEU A 7 -15.75 12.91 -10.37
CA LEU A 7 -15.54 12.11 -9.17
C LEU A 7 -16.28 10.76 -9.25
N PHE A 8 -17.48 10.76 -9.82
CA PHE A 8 -18.22 9.51 -10.06
C PHE A 8 -17.51 8.62 -11.09
N LYS A 9 -16.94 9.20 -12.16
CA LYS A 9 -16.13 8.44 -13.13
C LYS A 9 -14.89 7.82 -12.50
N LEU A 10 -14.24 8.52 -11.57
CA LEU A 10 -13.13 7.98 -10.77
C LEU A 10 -13.57 6.80 -9.90
N ALA A 11 -14.75 6.92 -9.28
CA ALA A 11 -15.34 5.82 -8.52
C ALA A 11 -15.68 4.61 -9.40
N GLU A 12 -16.22 4.82 -10.59
CA GLU A 12 -16.51 3.73 -11.53
C GLU A 12 -15.25 3.08 -12.12
N SER A 13 -14.21 3.87 -12.44
CA SER A 13 -12.93 3.31 -12.88
C SER A 13 -12.21 2.57 -11.76
N ASN A 14 -12.66 2.75 -10.52
CA ASN A 14 -12.14 2.14 -9.32
C ASN A 14 -10.62 2.31 -9.24
N GLU A 15 -10.13 3.52 -9.52
CA GLU A 15 -8.70 3.88 -9.48
C GLU A 15 -8.48 4.85 -8.32
N TYR A 16 -7.67 4.47 -7.32
CA TYR A 16 -7.32 5.41 -6.25
C TYR A 16 -6.51 6.58 -6.82
N PRO A 17 -6.95 7.84 -6.59
CA PRO A 17 -6.21 8.99 -7.07
C PRO A 17 -4.98 9.24 -6.19
N MET A 18 -4.00 9.90 -6.80
CA MET A 18 -3.02 10.67 -6.04
C MET A 18 -3.65 11.95 -5.53
N ILE A 19 -3.22 12.38 -4.35
CA ILE A 19 -3.67 13.64 -3.78
C ILE A 19 -2.48 14.62 -3.79
N PHE A 20 -2.69 15.79 -4.39
CA PHE A 20 -1.73 16.89 -4.34
C PHE A 20 -2.30 17.99 -3.45
N ILE A 21 -1.60 18.35 -2.39
CA ILE A 21 -2.09 19.24 -1.35
C ILE A 21 -1.29 20.52 -1.33
N GLY A 22 -1.97 21.65 -1.52
CA GLY A 22 -1.40 22.98 -1.35
C GLY A 22 -1.75 23.64 -0.01
N SER A 23 -1.29 24.87 0.16
CA SER A 23 -1.42 25.62 1.41
C SER A 23 -2.87 26.04 1.70
N GLY A 24 -3.76 25.94 0.73
CA GLY A 24 -5.19 26.14 0.90
C GLY A 24 -5.84 25.11 1.84
N ILE A 25 -5.30 23.89 1.94
CA ILE A 25 -5.76 22.90 2.93
C ILE A 25 -5.34 23.32 4.34
N SER A 26 -4.08 23.71 4.53
CA SER A 26 -3.60 24.27 5.80
C SER A 26 -4.41 25.52 6.19
N LYS A 27 -4.71 26.42 5.23
CA LYS A 27 -5.55 27.60 5.46
C LYS A 27 -7.01 27.26 5.83
N ARG A 28 -7.54 26.16 5.29
CA ARG A 28 -8.88 25.69 5.62
C ARG A 28 -8.94 25.19 7.06
N TYR A 29 -7.99 24.37 7.48
CA TYR A 29 -8.06 23.66 8.76
C TYR A 29 -7.37 24.37 9.92
N LEU A 30 -6.38 25.22 9.65
CA LEU A 30 -5.58 25.85 10.69
C LEU A 30 -6.05 27.28 10.98
N GLN A 31 -5.97 27.66 12.25
CA GLN A 31 -6.18 29.04 12.68
C GLN A 31 -5.01 29.92 12.20
N ASN A 32 -5.32 31.12 11.72
CA ASN A 32 -4.34 32.15 11.34
C ASN A 32 -3.22 31.69 10.39
N TYR A 33 -3.50 30.73 9.51
CA TYR A 33 -2.52 30.27 8.54
C TYR A 33 -2.39 31.26 7.35
N PRO A 34 -1.18 31.74 7.05
CA PRO A 34 -0.97 32.78 6.06
C PRO A 34 -1.07 32.23 4.63
N SER A 35 -1.50 33.05 3.67
CA SER A 35 -1.14 32.82 2.28
C SER A 35 0.34 33.11 2.04
N TRP A 36 0.84 32.81 0.85
CA TRP A 36 2.23 33.13 0.49
C TRP A 36 2.51 34.63 0.60
N LEU A 37 1.60 35.46 0.11
CA LEU A 37 1.73 36.92 0.16
C LEU A 37 1.67 37.44 1.60
N ASP A 38 0.73 36.91 2.41
CA ASP A 38 0.60 37.27 3.83
C ASP A 38 1.89 36.91 4.61
N LEU A 39 2.51 35.76 4.29
CA LEU A 39 3.77 35.32 4.90
C LEU A 39 4.92 36.26 4.56
N LEU A 40 5.05 36.64 3.29
CA LEU A 40 6.08 37.57 2.85
C LEU A 40 5.90 38.96 3.48
N GLU A 41 4.66 39.43 3.60
CA GLU A 41 4.34 40.67 4.31
C GLU A 41 4.69 40.59 5.81
N GLU A 42 4.32 39.48 6.47
CA GLU A 42 4.64 39.22 7.89
C GLU A 42 6.14 39.36 8.14
N PHE A 43 6.96 38.67 7.35
CA PHE A 43 8.42 38.73 7.50
C PHE A 43 9.05 40.04 7.00
N TRP A 44 8.45 40.71 6.00
CA TRP A 44 8.87 42.04 5.57
C TRP A 44 8.76 43.05 6.73
N ASN A 45 7.63 43.05 7.42
CA ASN A 45 7.39 43.96 8.55
C ASN A 45 8.34 43.73 9.73
N ILE A 46 8.90 42.54 9.87
CA ILE A 46 9.98 42.27 10.84
C ILE A 46 11.29 42.91 10.40
N VAL A 47 11.64 42.82 9.11
CA VAL A 47 12.95 43.27 8.61
C VAL A 47 12.98 44.75 8.25
N GLU A 48 11.88 45.34 7.81
CA GLU A 48 11.76 46.74 7.38
C GLU A 48 10.39 47.34 7.78
N PRO A 49 10.13 47.55 9.08
CA PRO A 49 8.84 48.05 9.56
C PRO A 49 8.47 49.46 9.07
N GLU A 50 9.45 50.25 8.62
CA GLU A 50 9.26 51.63 8.16
C GLU A 50 8.99 51.73 6.65
N GLU A 51 9.21 50.66 5.88
CA GLU A 51 8.98 50.62 4.44
C GLU A 51 7.75 49.77 4.13
N GLY A 52 6.83 50.31 3.32
CA GLY A 52 5.65 49.57 2.92
C GLY A 52 5.96 48.37 2.02
N PHE A 53 5.42 47.21 2.39
CA PHE A 53 5.63 45.94 1.69
C PHE A 53 5.15 46.02 0.23
N PHE A 54 3.91 46.47 0.00
CA PHE A 54 3.32 46.55 -1.33
C PHE A 54 4.00 47.58 -2.23
N GLU A 55 4.51 48.67 -1.68
CA GLU A 55 5.30 49.65 -2.42
C GLU A 55 6.60 49.03 -2.95
N THR A 56 7.26 48.21 -2.14
CA THR A 56 8.47 47.48 -2.56
C THR A 56 8.14 46.39 -3.56
N LEU A 57 7.07 45.62 -3.32
CA LEU A 57 6.61 44.57 -4.21
C LEU A 57 6.28 45.13 -5.62
N ASN A 58 5.57 46.26 -5.68
CA ASN A 58 5.23 46.93 -6.94
C ASN A 58 6.48 47.45 -7.67
N LYS A 59 7.50 47.95 -6.96
CA LYS A 59 8.76 48.36 -7.57
C LYS A 59 9.48 47.16 -8.21
N ILE A 60 9.58 46.05 -7.49
CA ILE A 60 10.19 44.81 -7.99
C ILE A 60 9.43 44.31 -9.22
N ASN A 61 8.10 44.25 -9.13
CA ASN A 61 7.24 43.83 -10.25
C ASN A 61 7.44 44.70 -11.49
N TYR A 62 7.46 46.03 -11.32
CA TYR A 62 7.71 46.98 -12.39
C TYR A 62 9.08 46.77 -13.03
N ASP A 63 10.13 46.65 -12.22
CA ASP A 63 11.50 46.46 -12.71
C ASP A 63 11.65 45.15 -13.47
N LEU A 64 11.10 44.04 -12.96
CA LEU A 64 11.10 42.74 -13.64
C LEU A 64 10.37 42.80 -14.97
N LYS A 65 9.19 43.43 -15.01
CA LYS A 65 8.40 43.60 -16.23
C LYS A 65 9.13 44.40 -17.32
N GLN A 66 10.01 45.33 -16.92
CA GLN A 66 10.83 46.12 -17.85
C GLN A 66 12.08 45.37 -18.33
N GLN A 67 12.63 44.49 -17.49
CA GLN A 67 13.88 43.77 -17.77
C GLN A 67 13.64 42.48 -18.57
N ASN A 68 12.50 41.83 -18.36
CA ASN A 68 12.16 40.54 -18.93
C ASN A 68 10.86 40.63 -19.75
N ASN A 69 10.76 39.81 -20.80
CA ASN A 69 9.56 39.72 -21.61
C ASN A 69 8.67 38.59 -21.10
N TYR A 70 7.82 38.89 -20.12
CA TYR A 70 6.84 37.93 -19.59
C TYR A 70 5.66 37.76 -20.54
N GLU A 71 5.36 36.51 -20.90
CA GLU A 71 4.19 36.15 -21.72
C GLU A 71 2.94 35.90 -20.86
N ASP A 72 3.13 35.52 -19.59
CA ASP A 72 2.09 35.21 -18.61
C ASP A 72 2.26 36.09 -17.36
N GLU A 73 1.17 36.65 -16.85
CA GLU A 73 1.14 37.45 -15.62
C GLU A 73 1.42 36.60 -14.38
N CYS A 74 1.06 35.31 -14.40
CA CYS A 74 1.35 34.37 -13.32
C CYS A 74 2.87 34.17 -13.14
N ASP A 75 3.63 34.09 -14.24
CA ASP A 75 5.09 33.96 -14.19
C ASP A 75 5.76 35.23 -13.65
N LEU A 76 5.23 36.40 -13.98
CA LEU A 76 5.70 37.68 -13.43
C LEU A 76 5.42 37.76 -11.92
N GLU A 77 4.23 37.37 -11.47
CA GLU A 77 3.89 37.34 -10.04
C GLU A 77 4.79 36.35 -9.29
N TYR A 78 5.01 35.17 -9.86
CA TYR A 78 5.90 34.15 -9.32
C TYR A 78 7.33 34.68 -9.11
N ASP A 79 7.95 35.27 -10.15
CA ASP A 79 9.29 35.84 -10.04
C ASP A 79 9.34 37.04 -9.09
N THR A 80 8.29 37.86 -9.04
CA THR A 80 8.17 38.98 -8.10
C THR A 80 8.21 38.47 -6.65
N ASN A 81 7.43 37.41 -6.35
CA ASN A 81 7.36 36.80 -5.03
C ASN A 81 8.70 36.15 -4.61
N ILE A 82 9.42 35.53 -5.54
CA ILE A 82 10.75 34.98 -5.29
C ILE A 82 11.77 36.09 -5.04
N ALA A 83 11.71 37.18 -5.81
CA ALA A 83 12.63 38.30 -5.67
C ALA A 83 12.48 39.02 -4.32
N ILE A 84 11.24 39.29 -3.89
CA ILE A 84 10.99 39.89 -2.56
C ILE A 84 11.38 38.91 -1.44
N SER A 85 11.10 37.62 -1.58
CA SER A 85 11.52 36.59 -0.63
C SER A 85 13.04 36.55 -0.45
N THR A 86 13.80 36.61 -1.55
CA THR A 86 15.26 36.66 -1.54
C THR A 86 15.79 37.93 -0.86
N LEU A 87 15.10 39.06 -1.06
CA LEU A 87 15.42 40.31 -0.38
C LEU A 87 15.16 40.21 1.13
N ILE A 88 14.02 39.63 1.53
CA ILE A 88 13.66 39.36 2.93
C ILE A 88 14.73 38.48 3.57
N GLU A 89 15.08 37.35 2.95
CA GLU A 89 16.09 36.43 3.49
C GLU A 89 17.41 37.14 3.76
N LYS A 90 17.89 37.93 2.81
CA LYS A 90 19.14 38.68 2.94
C LYS A 90 19.08 39.68 4.10
N LYS A 91 17.99 40.42 4.22
CA LYS A 91 17.79 41.42 5.29
C LYS A 91 17.64 40.74 6.65
N TYR A 92 16.82 39.69 6.73
CA TYR A 92 16.58 38.90 7.94
C TYR A 92 17.88 38.30 8.47
N THR A 93 18.64 37.63 7.59
CA THR A 93 19.93 37.03 7.93
C THR A 93 20.95 38.06 8.42
N LYS A 94 21.02 39.23 7.77
CA LYS A 94 21.91 40.32 8.21
C LYS A 94 21.53 40.84 9.59
N LYS A 95 20.24 41.10 9.82
CA LYS A 95 19.73 41.58 11.11
C LYS A 95 19.95 40.56 12.23
N PHE A 96 19.77 39.27 11.95
CA PHE A 96 20.09 38.20 12.90
C PHE A 96 21.58 38.21 13.29
N PHE A 97 22.51 38.29 12.33
CA PHE A 97 23.94 38.34 12.64
C PHE A 97 24.38 39.63 13.34
N ASN A 98 23.65 40.72 13.14
CA ASN A 98 23.82 41.96 13.90
C ASN A 98 23.19 41.91 15.30
N SER A 99 22.55 40.80 15.69
CA SER A 99 21.80 40.65 16.94
C SER A 99 20.60 41.60 17.08
N GLU A 100 20.04 42.08 15.95
CA GLU A 100 18.82 42.89 15.91
C GLU A 100 17.56 42.01 15.95
N ILE A 101 17.68 40.75 15.51
CA ILE A 101 16.62 39.73 15.52
C ILE A 101 17.16 38.50 16.26
N THR A 102 16.33 37.88 17.08
CA THR A 102 16.61 36.62 17.75
C THR A 102 15.65 35.53 17.29
N ILE A 103 16.14 34.30 17.18
CA ILE A 103 15.34 33.13 16.80
C ILE A 103 15.38 32.15 17.98
N ASN A 104 14.22 31.66 18.39
CA ASN A 104 14.14 30.66 19.45
C ASN A 104 14.91 29.40 19.05
N ASP A 105 15.70 28.87 20.00
CA ASP A 105 16.52 27.66 19.85
C ASP A 105 17.51 27.68 18.66
N PHE A 106 17.89 28.86 18.19
CA PHE A 106 18.85 29.00 17.10
C PHE A 106 19.76 30.22 17.27
N SER A 107 21.05 29.94 17.46
CA SER A 107 22.07 30.96 17.68
C SER A 107 22.96 31.18 16.44
N ALA A 108 23.74 32.27 16.46
CA ALA A 108 24.77 32.49 15.43
C ALA A 108 25.81 31.36 15.36
N LYS A 109 26.06 30.66 16.49
CA LYS A 109 26.91 29.46 16.52
C LYS A 109 26.26 28.34 15.72
N ASP A 110 24.97 28.11 15.90
CA ASP A 110 24.24 27.06 15.19
C ASP A 110 24.24 27.35 13.69
N ALA A 111 23.87 28.57 13.28
CA ALA A 111 23.96 29.01 11.89
C ALA A 111 25.34 28.78 11.26
N TYR A 112 26.42 29.04 12.01
CA TYR A 112 27.78 28.83 11.51
C TYR A 112 28.11 27.36 11.26
N PHE A 113 27.70 26.46 12.17
CA PHE A 113 28.04 25.03 12.08
C PHE A 113 27.08 24.24 11.19
N THR A 114 25.78 24.52 11.24
CA THR A 114 24.76 23.82 10.44
C THR A 114 24.66 24.38 9.01
N LYS A 115 25.13 25.62 8.77
CA LYS A 115 24.96 26.37 7.52
C LYS A 115 23.50 26.67 7.15
N ILE A 116 22.58 26.45 8.08
CA ILE A 116 21.16 26.79 7.90
C ILE A 116 21.01 28.31 7.90
N SER A 117 20.27 28.82 6.90
CA SER A 117 19.87 30.22 6.84
C SER A 117 19.00 30.59 8.05
N PRO A 118 19.29 31.68 8.79
CA PRO A 118 18.44 32.14 9.88
C PRO A 118 16.99 32.37 9.44
N PHE A 119 16.77 32.85 8.22
CA PHE A 119 15.42 33.04 7.70
C PHE A 119 14.66 31.72 7.56
N LYS A 120 15.30 30.68 6.99
CA LYS A 120 14.70 29.34 6.89
C LYS A 120 14.42 28.71 8.25
N GLN A 121 15.30 28.93 9.24
CA GLN A 121 15.01 28.51 10.60
C GLN A 121 13.80 29.24 11.18
N ALA A 122 13.68 30.55 10.95
CA ALA A 122 12.52 31.32 11.42
C ALA A 122 11.21 30.83 10.77
N LEU A 123 11.24 30.53 9.48
CA LEU A 123 10.13 29.88 8.77
C LEU A 123 9.78 28.52 9.37
N SER A 124 10.79 27.69 9.64
CA SER A 124 10.60 26.41 10.32
C SER A 124 9.88 26.60 11.66
N ASN A 125 10.35 27.52 12.51
CA ASN A 125 9.71 27.79 13.79
C ASN A 125 8.26 28.28 13.63
N ARG A 126 8.00 29.15 12.63
CA ARG A 126 6.67 29.72 12.34
C ARG A 126 5.62 28.68 11.95
N PHE A 127 6.04 27.57 11.36
CA PHE A 127 5.15 26.49 10.89
C PHE A 127 5.29 25.18 11.69
N SER A 128 6.15 25.15 12.71
CA SER A 128 6.35 23.97 13.57
C SER A 128 5.20 23.71 14.52
N GLU A 129 4.51 24.78 14.92
CA GLU A 129 3.32 24.75 15.79
C GLU A 129 2.14 25.38 15.05
N TYR A 130 0.97 24.76 15.20
CA TYR A 130 -0.27 25.24 14.63
C TYR A 130 -1.46 24.77 15.46
N GLU A 131 -2.58 25.47 15.33
CA GLU A 131 -3.84 25.11 15.99
C GLU A 131 -4.89 24.77 14.93
N ILE A 132 -5.51 23.60 15.09
CA ILE A 132 -6.63 23.17 14.25
C ILE A 132 -7.90 23.91 14.68
N LYS A 133 -8.73 24.31 13.72
CA LYS A 133 -10.07 24.85 13.95
C LYS A 133 -10.99 23.75 14.49
N PRO A 134 -11.51 23.86 15.72
CA PRO A 134 -12.33 22.80 16.32
C PRO A 134 -13.56 22.43 15.49
N GLU A 135 -14.16 23.40 14.80
CA GLU A 135 -15.33 23.22 13.94
C GLU A 135 -15.04 22.40 12.67
N MET A 136 -13.78 22.20 12.31
CA MET A 136 -13.37 21.46 11.11
C MET A 136 -13.12 19.98 11.37
N GLN A 137 -13.22 19.51 12.62
CA GLN A 137 -12.81 18.15 13.01
C GLN A 137 -13.53 17.06 12.20
N GLU A 138 -14.85 17.17 12.01
CA GLU A 138 -15.61 16.18 11.24
C GLU A 138 -15.14 16.06 9.79
N GLU A 139 -14.74 17.18 9.19
CA GLU A 139 -14.22 17.19 7.82
C GLU A 139 -12.79 16.65 7.76
N ILE A 140 -11.96 16.96 8.76
CA ILE A 140 -10.61 16.41 8.92
C ILE A 140 -10.65 14.89 9.08
N ASP A 141 -11.64 14.34 9.79
CA ASP A 141 -11.80 12.90 9.93
C ASP A 141 -12.09 12.22 8.59
N LEU A 142 -12.93 12.83 7.74
CA LEU A 142 -13.15 12.36 6.37
C LEU A 142 -11.87 12.49 5.52
N PHE A 143 -11.14 13.60 5.69
CA PHE A 143 -9.89 13.82 4.99
C PHE A 143 -8.83 12.79 5.37
N ARG A 144 -8.73 12.42 6.66
CA ARG A 144 -7.85 11.34 7.15
C ARG A 144 -8.12 10.03 6.43
N GLU A 145 -9.40 9.65 6.28
CA GLU A 145 -9.77 8.44 5.54
C GLU A 145 -9.37 8.53 4.05
N VAL A 146 -9.51 9.71 3.43
CA VAL A 146 -9.05 9.94 2.05
C VAL A 146 -7.53 9.77 1.95
N LEU A 147 -6.77 10.30 2.91
CA LEU A 147 -5.32 10.11 2.98
C LEU A 147 -4.94 8.63 3.16
N ASN A 148 -5.66 7.89 4.00
CA ASN A 148 -5.47 6.45 4.17
C ASN A 148 -5.71 5.65 2.88
N LYS A 149 -6.67 6.09 2.07
CA LYS A 149 -6.99 5.54 0.74
C LYS A 149 -6.11 6.06 -0.40
N SER A 150 -5.30 7.08 -0.16
CA SER A 150 -4.41 7.61 -1.19
C SER A 150 -3.17 6.73 -1.32
N GLN A 151 -2.75 6.49 -2.57
CA GLN A 151 -1.50 5.75 -2.82
C GLN A 151 -0.31 6.63 -2.49
N ILE A 152 -0.34 7.88 -2.97
CA ILE A 152 0.72 8.85 -2.81
C ILE A 152 0.09 10.22 -2.57
N VAL A 153 0.69 10.94 -1.64
CA VAL A 153 0.37 12.33 -1.33
C VAL A 153 1.56 13.19 -1.71
N LEU A 154 1.33 14.24 -2.48
CA LEU A 154 2.32 15.25 -2.79
C LEU A 154 1.91 16.57 -2.14
N THR A 155 2.87 17.34 -1.66
CA THR A 155 2.59 18.66 -1.10
C THR A 155 3.76 19.63 -1.28
N THR A 156 3.43 20.91 -1.41
CA THR A 156 4.37 22.03 -1.36
C THR A 156 4.35 22.75 0.00
N ASN A 157 3.60 22.23 0.97
CA ASN A 157 3.48 22.83 2.30
C ASN A 157 4.69 22.48 3.18
N TYR A 158 5.12 23.44 4.00
CA TYR A 158 6.21 23.22 4.96
C TYR A 158 5.74 22.56 6.25
N ASP A 159 4.53 22.92 6.71
CA ASP A 159 3.89 22.46 7.96
C ASP A 159 3.66 20.95 7.99
N LYS A 160 3.45 20.38 9.18
CA LYS A 160 3.27 18.92 9.36
C LYS A 160 1.81 18.45 9.40
N LEU A 161 0.84 19.29 9.01
CA LEU A 161 -0.58 18.99 9.17
C LEU A 161 -0.98 17.66 8.54
N ILE A 162 -0.49 17.40 7.34
CA ILE A 162 -0.84 16.21 6.57
C ILE A 162 -0.30 14.96 7.28
N GLU A 163 0.95 15.03 7.75
CA GLU A 163 1.61 13.97 8.49
C GLU A 163 0.92 13.69 9.81
N ASP A 164 0.63 14.73 10.58
CA ASP A 164 0.03 14.61 11.90
C ASP A 164 -1.41 14.06 11.81
N ILE A 165 -2.21 14.48 10.81
CA ILE A 165 -3.53 13.87 10.52
C ILE A 165 -3.41 12.37 10.21
N PHE A 166 -2.35 11.97 9.51
CA PHE A 166 -2.09 10.58 9.14
C PHE A 166 -1.73 9.70 10.36
N VAL A 167 -0.95 10.25 11.30
CA VAL A 167 -0.41 9.53 12.47
C VAL A 167 -1.46 9.28 13.55
N GLU A 168 -2.46 10.16 13.71
CA GLU A 168 -3.50 10.06 14.75
C GLU A 168 -4.36 8.77 14.70
N GLY A 169 -4.27 7.95 13.65
CA GLY A 169 -5.04 6.72 13.50
C GLY A 169 -4.40 5.44 14.09
N ASP A 170 -3.21 5.05 13.61
CA ASP A 170 -2.49 3.81 13.98
C ASP A 170 -0.98 4.02 13.67
N GLU A 171 -0.10 3.90 14.67
CA GLU A 171 1.36 4.05 14.49
C GLU A 171 1.93 3.05 13.46
N ALA A 172 1.28 1.90 13.25
CA ALA A 172 1.66 0.91 12.24
C ALA A 172 1.35 1.36 10.80
N LEU A 173 0.63 2.47 10.61
CA LEU A 173 0.24 3.04 9.31
C LEU A 173 1.03 4.29 8.93
N ASN A 174 2.05 4.66 9.71
CA ASN A 174 2.83 5.88 9.50
C ASN A 174 3.34 5.98 8.05
N PRO A 175 3.06 7.09 7.37
CA PRO A 175 3.48 7.26 5.99
C PRO A 175 5.00 7.43 5.93
N GLN A 176 5.59 7.00 4.82
CA GLN A 176 6.99 7.35 4.57
C GLN A 176 7.05 8.78 4.06
N ILE A 177 7.75 9.64 4.79
CA ILE A 177 7.88 11.06 4.45
C ILE A 177 9.19 11.27 3.68
N PHE A 178 9.08 11.84 2.50
CA PHE A 178 10.20 12.25 1.64
C PHE A 178 10.24 13.78 1.58
N ILE A 179 11.37 14.36 1.97
CA ILE A 179 11.55 15.81 2.03
C ILE A 179 12.47 16.24 0.90
N GLY A 180 11.96 17.14 0.05
CA GLY A 180 12.60 17.55 -1.19
C GLY A 180 12.94 16.34 -2.05
N GLN A 181 14.23 16.20 -2.38
CA GLN A 181 14.73 15.10 -3.20
C GLN A 181 15.38 13.97 -2.38
N LYS A 182 15.45 14.12 -1.05
CA LYS A 182 16.08 13.14 -0.17
C LYS A 182 15.21 11.88 -0.13
N GLY A 183 15.80 10.73 -0.46
CA GLY A 183 15.14 9.44 -0.32
C GLY A 183 14.34 8.94 -1.53
N LEU A 184 14.30 9.68 -2.65
CA LEU A 184 13.67 9.24 -3.91
C LEU A 184 14.21 7.90 -4.46
N PHE A 185 15.43 7.50 -4.09
CA PHE A 185 16.05 6.21 -4.47
C PHE A 185 15.89 5.10 -3.42
N LYS A 186 15.25 5.38 -2.28
CA LYS A 186 14.94 4.29 -1.35
C LYS A 186 13.97 3.35 -2.08
N GLN A 187 14.19 2.05 -1.96
CA GLN A 187 13.15 1.09 -2.35
C GLN A 187 12.02 1.26 -1.35
N THR A 188 10.99 1.93 -1.81
CA THR A 188 9.77 2.15 -1.08
C THR A 188 8.71 1.20 -1.64
N THR A 189 7.57 1.17 -0.97
CA THR A 189 6.47 0.31 -1.33
C THR A 189 5.55 0.93 -2.38
N ASP A 190 5.75 2.21 -2.75
CA ASP A 190 4.87 3.02 -3.62
C ASP A 190 3.45 3.24 -3.07
N TRP A 191 3.21 2.88 -1.80
CA TRP A 191 1.95 3.09 -1.09
C TRP A 191 2.22 3.87 0.19
N GLY A 192 1.40 4.89 0.46
CA GLY A 192 1.41 5.82 1.61
C GLY A 192 2.70 6.57 1.79
N GLU A 193 3.09 7.24 0.72
CA GLU A 193 4.24 8.12 0.68
C GLU A 193 3.74 9.56 0.69
N ILE A 194 4.34 10.39 1.54
CA ILE A 194 4.14 11.84 1.52
C ILE A 194 5.40 12.47 0.96
N PHE A 195 5.29 13.10 -0.21
CA PHE A 195 6.37 13.86 -0.84
C PHE A 195 6.20 15.35 -0.58
N LYS A 196 7.10 15.92 0.21
CA LYS A 196 7.15 17.36 0.51
C LYS A 196 8.15 18.02 -0.42
N ILE A 197 7.66 18.45 -1.57
CA ILE A 197 8.49 18.89 -2.70
C ILE A 197 9.32 20.13 -2.35
N HIS A 198 8.74 21.04 -1.57
CA HIS A 198 9.37 22.32 -1.20
C HIS A 198 10.08 22.31 0.16
N GLY A 199 10.34 21.12 0.69
CA GLY A 199 10.96 20.97 2.00
C GLY A 199 9.95 20.87 3.14
N CYS A 200 10.46 20.86 4.37
CA CYS A 200 9.66 20.65 5.57
C CYS A 200 10.23 21.42 6.76
N VAL A 201 9.39 21.83 7.69
CA VAL A 201 9.81 22.45 8.97
C VAL A 201 10.77 21.58 9.77
N THR A 202 10.69 20.24 9.66
CA THR A 202 11.60 19.31 10.36
C THR A 202 13.01 19.31 9.80
N ASP A 203 13.21 19.85 8.59
CA ASP A 203 14.51 19.97 7.92
C ASP A 203 14.62 21.39 7.32
N PRO A 204 14.93 22.41 8.13
CA PRO A 204 14.88 23.81 7.70
C PRO A 204 15.76 24.12 6.48
N GLU A 205 16.89 23.41 6.30
CA GLU A 205 17.77 23.58 5.15
C GLU A 205 17.04 23.27 3.82
N SER A 206 16.12 22.30 3.85
CA SER A 206 15.37 21.82 2.68
C SER A 206 14.31 22.79 2.17
N ILE A 207 13.91 23.80 2.96
CA ILE A 207 12.86 24.75 2.61
C ILE A 207 13.27 25.51 1.33
N ILE A 208 12.39 25.51 0.34
CA ILE A 208 12.54 26.28 -0.90
C ILE A 208 11.76 27.58 -0.78
N ILE A 209 12.45 28.71 -0.76
CA ILE A 209 11.79 30.03 -0.66
C ILE A 209 12.52 31.15 -1.42
N SER A 210 13.84 31.07 -1.57
CA SER A 210 14.65 32.08 -2.26
C SER A 210 14.95 31.71 -3.71
N GLU A 211 15.43 32.69 -4.49
CA GLU A 211 15.83 32.46 -5.89
C GLU A 211 16.94 31.41 -6.01
N GLU A 212 17.89 31.39 -5.07
CA GLU A 212 18.95 30.38 -5.03
C GLU A 212 18.38 28.99 -4.75
N ASP A 213 17.40 28.87 -3.85
CA ASP A 213 16.75 27.59 -3.57
C ASP A 213 16.01 27.05 -4.78
N TYR A 214 15.25 27.90 -5.47
CA TYR A 214 14.54 27.52 -6.68
C TYR A 214 15.51 27.13 -7.81
N LYS A 215 16.62 27.85 -7.98
CA LYS A 215 17.68 27.46 -8.94
C LYS A 215 18.28 26.10 -8.62
N GLN A 216 18.56 25.83 -7.34
CA GLN A 216 19.09 24.54 -6.90
C GLN A 216 18.06 23.42 -7.07
N PHE A 217 16.79 23.70 -6.81
CA PHE A 217 15.70 22.77 -7.05
C PHE A 217 15.57 22.42 -8.53
N ASP A 218 15.52 23.43 -9.42
CA ASP A 218 15.38 23.26 -10.87
C ASP A 218 16.49 22.40 -11.44
N ASN A 219 17.74 22.71 -11.10
CA ASN A 219 18.92 21.96 -11.56
C ASN A 219 18.85 20.46 -11.19
N ASN A 220 18.16 20.11 -10.11
CA ASN A 220 18.07 18.75 -9.61
C ASN A 220 16.65 18.13 -9.76
N SER A 221 15.71 18.86 -10.37
CA SER A 221 14.27 18.55 -10.39
C SER A 221 13.90 17.31 -11.22
N VAL A 222 14.82 16.82 -12.07
CA VAL A 222 14.61 15.69 -13.00
C VAL A 222 13.97 14.47 -12.33
N LEU A 223 14.38 14.14 -11.10
CA LEU A 223 13.88 12.97 -10.39
C LEU A 223 12.43 13.15 -9.90
N ILE A 224 12.10 14.33 -9.39
CA ILE A 224 10.74 14.67 -8.95
C ILE A 224 9.81 14.69 -10.16
N SER A 225 10.24 15.34 -11.26
CA SER A 225 9.49 15.37 -12.51
C SER A 225 9.23 13.95 -13.04
N ALA A 226 10.24 13.09 -13.06
CA ALA A 226 10.09 11.70 -13.50
C ALA A 226 9.10 10.91 -12.63
N LYS A 227 9.13 11.08 -11.30
CA LYS A 227 8.17 10.44 -10.39
C LYS A 227 6.75 10.97 -10.64
N ILE A 228 6.54 12.29 -10.65
CA ILE A 228 5.21 12.89 -10.91
C ILE A 228 4.64 12.41 -12.25
N ILE A 229 5.45 12.43 -13.32
CA ILE A 229 5.06 11.93 -14.65
C ILE A 229 4.69 10.45 -14.60
N SER A 230 5.55 9.61 -14.00
CA SER A 230 5.28 8.18 -13.86
C SER A 230 3.98 7.91 -13.12
N LEU A 231 3.65 8.74 -12.14
CA LEU A 231 2.42 8.58 -11.39
C LEU A 231 1.19 9.06 -12.17
N LEU A 232 1.28 10.18 -12.90
CA LEU A 232 0.18 10.66 -13.77
C LEU A 232 -0.21 9.67 -14.86
N LEU A 233 0.75 8.85 -15.32
CA LEU A 233 0.48 7.76 -16.26
C LEU A 233 -0.38 6.65 -15.63
N ASN A 234 -0.21 6.38 -14.34
CA ASN A 234 -0.83 5.25 -13.65
C ASN A 234 -2.11 5.62 -12.93
N SER A 235 -2.20 6.84 -12.39
CA SER A 235 -3.30 7.26 -11.52
C SER A 235 -3.71 8.71 -11.80
N PRO A 236 -5.01 9.03 -11.67
CA PRO A 236 -5.49 10.41 -11.72
C PRO A 236 -4.97 11.20 -10.52
N ILE A 237 -4.84 12.52 -10.68
CA ILE A 237 -4.40 13.45 -9.63
C ILE A 237 -5.53 14.39 -9.24
N VAL A 238 -5.73 14.53 -7.93
CA VAL A 238 -6.67 15.47 -7.34
C VAL A 238 -5.88 16.53 -6.58
N PHE A 239 -5.91 17.77 -7.07
CA PHE A 239 -5.33 18.93 -6.42
C PHE A 239 -6.33 19.51 -5.42
N LEU A 240 -5.93 19.58 -4.15
CA LEU A 240 -6.70 20.10 -3.04
C LEU A 240 -6.01 21.32 -2.44
N GLY A 241 -6.71 22.44 -2.34
CA GLY A 241 -6.17 23.67 -1.74
C GLY A 241 -4.91 24.19 -2.45
N TYR A 242 -4.79 23.92 -3.75
CA TYR A 242 -3.64 24.28 -4.56
C TYR A 242 -4.11 25.06 -5.79
N SER A 243 -3.43 26.15 -6.13
CA SER A 243 -3.88 27.08 -7.19
C SER A 243 -3.20 26.86 -8.54
N LEU A 244 -2.36 25.82 -8.69
CA LEU A 244 -1.53 25.60 -9.90
C LEU A 244 -0.69 26.82 -10.30
N THR A 245 -0.38 27.73 -9.37
CA THR A 245 0.43 28.94 -9.62
C THR A 245 1.94 28.69 -9.60
N ASP A 246 2.35 27.52 -9.08
CA ASP A 246 3.75 27.15 -9.01
C ASP A 246 4.31 26.83 -10.40
N ARG A 247 5.28 27.63 -10.85
CA ARG A 247 5.89 27.45 -12.17
C ARG A 247 6.54 26.07 -12.33
N ASN A 248 7.13 25.50 -11.29
CA ASN A 248 7.80 24.20 -11.38
C ASN A 248 6.81 23.06 -11.62
N ILE A 249 5.72 23.02 -10.85
CA ILE A 249 4.68 22.01 -11.02
C ILE A 249 3.95 22.19 -12.36
N ARG A 250 3.67 23.44 -12.76
CA ARG A 250 3.08 23.75 -14.08
C ARG A 250 3.96 23.23 -15.21
N ASN A 251 5.26 23.48 -15.16
CA ASN A 251 6.20 23.02 -16.17
C ASN A 251 6.24 21.49 -16.27
N ILE A 252 6.22 20.77 -15.15
CA ILE A 252 6.17 19.29 -15.16
C ILE A 252 4.91 18.78 -15.88
N ILE A 253 3.74 19.37 -15.57
CA ILE A 253 2.47 18.98 -16.20
C ILE A 253 2.46 19.36 -17.69
N LYS A 254 3.00 20.53 -18.03
CA LYS A 254 3.11 21.04 -19.41
C LYS A 254 4.01 20.14 -20.26
N ASP A 255 5.22 19.84 -19.80
CA ASP A 255 6.18 18.98 -20.49
C ASP A 255 5.58 17.59 -20.72
N PHE A 256 4.88 17.06 -19.72
CA PHE A 256 4.15 15.82 -19.85
C PHE A 256 3.04 15.91 -20.90
N SER A 257 2.14 16.89 -20.80
CA SER A 257 1.08 17.13 -21.78
C SER A 257 1.64 17.21 -23.20
N ASN A 258 2.73 17.95 -23.41
CA ASN A 258 3.35 18.15 -24.72
C ASN A 258 4.00 16.89 -25.30
N SER A 259 4.37 15.93 -24.46
CA SER A 259 4.86 14.62 -24.92
C SER A 259 3.75 13.68 -25.45
N LEU A 260 2.48 13.99 -25.15
CA LEU A 260 1.33 13.14 -25.50
C LEU A 260 0.75 13.45 -26.88
N SER A 261 0.23 12.41 -27.55
CA SER A 261 -0.56 12.56 -28.77
C SER A 261 -1.92 13.22 -28.51
N ALA A 262 -2.58 13.70 -29.56
CA ALA A 262 -3.90 14.36 -29.42
C ALA A 262 -4.96 13.45 -28.76
N SER A 263 -4.94 12.14 -29.02
CA SER A 263 -5.84 11.18 -28.38
C SER A 263 -5.51 10.96 -26.90
N GLU A 264 -4.23 10.96 -26.54
CA GLU A 264 -3.78 10.80 -25.15
C GLU A 264 -4.07 12.06 -24.33
N LYS A 265 -3.93 13.24 -24.95
CA LYS A 265 -4.33 14.51 -24.34
C LYS A 265 -5.81 14.54 -23.94
N GLU A 266 -6.71 13.89 -24.69
CA GLU A 266 -8.13 13.77 -24.30
C GLU A 266 -8.33 12.89 -23.06
N ILE A 267 -7.57 11.80 -22.94
CA ILE A 267 -7.62 10.91 -21.75
C ILE A 267 -7.07 11.65 -20.52
N MET A 268 -6.01 12.43 -20.69
CA MET A 268 -5.39 13.22 -19.62
C MET A 268 -6.36 14.22 -18.99
N LYS A 269 -7.33 14.77 -19.75
CA LYS A 269 -8.26 15.80 -19.24
C LYS A 269 -9.11 15.35 -18.07
N ASP A 270 -9.50 14.08 -18.11
CA ASP A 270 -10.34 13.46 -17.08
C ASP A 270 -9.49 12.93 -15.91
N ARG A 271 -8.15 13.01 -16.02
CA ARG A 271 -7.19 12.53 -15.01
C ARG A 271 -6.60 13.63 -14.14
N ILE A 272 -6.77 14.90 -14.47
CA ILE A 272 -6.36 16.02 -13.64
C ILE A 272 -7.60 16.75 -13.14
N ILE A 273 -7.77 16.76 -11.81
CA ILE A 273 -8.90 17.39 -11.14
C ILE A 273 -8.38 18.44 -10.18
N LEU A 274 -8.84 19.67 -10.32
CA LEU A 274 -8.52 20.80 -9.45
C LEU A 274 -9.73 21.16 -8.60
N VAL A 275 -9.59 21.11 -7.28
CA VAL A 275 -10.64 21.52 -6.35
C VAL A 275 -10.37 22.95 -5.87
N ASN A 276 -11.23 23.87 -6.28
CA ASN A 276 -11.19 25.27 -5.91
C ASN A 276 -12.23 25.59 -4.86
N ARG A 277 -11.81 26.26 -3.78
CA ARG A 277 -12.75 26.75 -2.77
C ARG A 277 -13.61 27.88 -3.34
N LYS A 278 -14.91 27.76 -3.18
CA LYS A 278 -15.88 28.83 -3.48
C LYS A 278 -16.76 29.06 -2.27
N GLU A 279 -16.42 30.09 -1.51
CA GLU A 279 -17.06 30.38 -0.21
C GLU A 279 -18.58 30.45 -0.31
N GLY A 280 -19.27 29.69 0.54
CA GLY A 280 -20.73 29.63 0.60
C GLY A 280 -21.42 28.79 -0.50
N GLU A 281 -20.69 28.24 -1.47
CA GLU A 281 -21.25 27.33 -2.47
C GLU A 281 -21.23 25.89 -1.97
N ASN A 282 -22.40 25.30 -1.69
CA ASN A 282 -22.47 23.93 -1.18
C ASN A 282 -22.58 22.86 -2.27
N ASN A 283 -22.90 23.24 -3.51
CA ASN A 283 -22.96 22.33 -4.63
C ASN A 283 -21.56 22.11 -5.23
N LEU A 284 -21.40 21.02 -5.97
CA LEU A 284 -20.20 20.76 -6.74
C LEU A 284 -20.40 21.33 -8.15
N ILE A 285 -19.75 22.46 -8.45
CA ILE A 285 -19.79 23.06 -9.79
C ILE A 285 -18.60 22.51 -10.57
N GLU A 286 -18.87 21.65 -11.55
CA GLU A 286 -17.83 21.03 -12.37
C GLU A 286 -17.77 21.67 -13.76
N TYR A 287 -16.57 22.01 -14.21
CA TYR A 287 -16.32 22.46 -15.59
C TYR A 287 -14.89 22.12 -16.03
N LYS A 288 -14.67 22.05 -17.35
CA LYS A 288 -13.34 21.85 -17.91
C LYS A 288 -12.77 23.18 -18.38
N THR A 289 -11.49 23.40 -18.12
CA THR A 289 -10.79 24.61 -18.58
C THR A 289 -9.42 24.26 -19.14
N THR A 290 -8.91 25.13 -20.01
CA THR A 290 -7.55 25.07 -20.53
C THR A 290 -6.86 26.36 -20.14
N GLU A 291 -5.79 26.26 -19.36
CA GLU A 291 -5.00 27.42 -18.97
C GLU A 291 -3.88 27.67 -19.99
N ASN A 292 -3.72 28.93 -20.42
CA ASN A 292 -2.80 29.31 -21.50
C ASN A 292 -1.31 29.05 -21.19
N GLY A 293 -0.94 28.77 -19.93
CA GLY A 293 0.43 28.39 -19.54
C GLY A 293 0.71 26.88 -19.51
N LEU A 294 -0.30 26.06 -19.21
CA LEU A 294 -0.17 24.61 -19.02
C LEU A 294 -0.33 23.79 -20.30
N GLU A 295 -0.90 24.35 -21.37
CA GLU A 295 -1.23 23.65 -22.63
C GLU A 295 -1.92 22.29 -22.40
N CYS A 296 -2.71 22.24 -21.33
CA CYS A 296 -3.40 21.06 -20.82
C CYS A 296 -4.82 21.48 -20.43
N THR A 297 -5.80 20.67 -20.83
CA THR A 297 -7.17 20.81 -20.33
C THR A 297 -7.32 19.94 -19.11
N TYR A 298 -7.91 20.46 -18.04
CA TYR A 298 -8.18 19.73 -16.82
C TYR A 298 -9.59 20.04 -16.30
N THR A 299 -10.07 19.22 -15.35
CA THR A 299 -11.38 19.38 -14.73
C THR A 299 -11.25 20.22 -13.46
N VAL A 300 -12.15 21.19 -13.27
CA VAL A 300 -12.23 22.03 -12.06
C VAL A 300 -13.53 21.73 -11.34
N ILE A 301 -13.44 21.59 -10.02
CA ILE A 301 -14.59 21.49 -9.11
C ILE A 301 -14.56 22.71 -8.18
N GLU A 302 -15.57 23.57 -8.26
CA GLU A 302 -15.75 24.70 -7.35
C GLU A 302 -16.78 24.38 -6.27
N THR A 303 -16.40 24.47 -5.00
CA THR A 303 -17.30 24.29 -3.85
C THR A 303 -16.68 24.77 -2.53
N ASP A 304 -17.48 24.97 -1.48
CA ASP A 304 -17.02 25.06 -0.09
C ASP A 304 -17.25 23.76 0.70
N ASN A 305 -17.97 22.80 0.11
CA ASN A 305 -18.38 21.54 0.73
C ASN A 305 -17.38 20.41 0.43
N TYR A 306 -16.17 20.54 0.99
CA TYR A 306 -15.09 19.57 0.81
C TYR A 306 -15.45 18.18 1.36
N ALA A 307 -16.26 18.12 2.43
CA ALA A 307 -16.82 16.87 2.94
C ALA A 307 -17.54 16.02 1.86
N SER A 308 -18.23 16.66 0.90
CA SER A 308 -18.88 15.92 -0.20
C SER A 308 -17.86 15.34 -1.18
N ILE A 309 -16.80 16.09 -1.50
CA ILE A 309 -15.69 15.61 -2.32
C ILE A 309 -15.04 14.40 -1.66
N TYR A 310 -14.76 14.49 -0.35
CA TYR A 310 -14.16 13.39 0.39
C TYR A 310 -15.03 12.15 0.40
N LYS A 311 -16.35 12.28 0.64
CA LYS A 311 -17.28 11.15 0.58
C LYS A 311 -17.29 10.47 -0.79
N GLU A 312 -17.26 11.23 -1.88
CA GLU A 312 -17.17 10.67 -3.24
C GLU A 312 -15.84 9.92 -3.45
N LEU A 313 -14.71 10.50 -3.04
CA LEU A 313 -13.41 9.82 -3.09
C LEU A 313 -13.37 8.54 -2.22
N LEU A 314 -14.03 8.56 -1.07
CA LEU A 314 -14.15 7.41 -0.19
C LEU A 314 -15.09 6.32 -0.74
N SER A 315 -15.93 6.62 -1.74
CA SER A 315 -16.76 5.60 -2.38
C SER A 315 -15.94 4.62 -3.23
N ILE A 316 -14.71 5.01 -3.63
CA ILE A 316 -13.77 4.17 -4.36
C ILE A 316 -13.39 2.95 -3.50
N ASN A 317 -13.55 1.75 -4.05
CA ASN A 317 -13.34 0.49 -3.35
C ASN A 317 -12.62 -0.52 -4.24
N GLN A 318 -11.28 -0.45 -4.27
CA GLN A 318 -10.46 -1.45 -4.98
C GLN A 318 -10.43 -2.81 -4.30
N GLY A 319 -10.96 -2.94 -3.08
CA GLY A 319 -10.99 -4.18 -2.31
C GLY A 319 -10.01 -4.19 -1.14
N VAL A 320 -8.87 -3.49 -1.25
CA VAL A 320 -7.87 -3.31 -0.19
C VAL A 320 -7.40 -1.86 -0.15
N TYR A 321 -7.23 -1.30 1.05
CA TYR A 321 -6.72 0.06 1.19
C TYR A 321 -5.19 0.08 1.05
N PRO A 322 -4.60 1.11 0.42
CA PRO A 322 -3.15 1.36 0.44
C PRO A 322 -2.50 1.20 1.82
N SER A 323 -3.17 1.69 2.86
CA SER A 323 -2.74 1.59 4.26
C SER A 323 -2.59 0.14 4.73
N GLU A 324 -3.51 -0.72 4.34
CA GLU A 324 -3.44 -2.14 4.66
C GLU A 324 -2.25 -2.79 3.94
N VAL A 325 -2.08 -2.54 2.64
CA VAL A 325 -0.93 -3.05 1.86
C VAL A 325 0.40 -2.64 2.49
N ARG A 326 0.52 -1.38 2.91
CA ARG A 326 1.70 -0.87 3.64
C ARG A 326 1.95 -1.64 4.93
N LYS A 327 0.93 -1.80 5.78
CA LYS A 327 1.02 -2.50 7.07
C LYS A 327 1.57 -3.90 6.86
N PHE A 328 1.02 -4.64 5.90
CA PHE A 328 1.51 -5.97 5.54
C PHE A 328 2.96 -5.94 5.07
N GLN A 329 3.33 -5.03 4.17
CA GLN A 329 4.70 -4.95 3.65
C GLN A 329 5.72 -4.57 4.72
N SER A 330 5.38 -3.66 5.64
CA SER A 330 6.24 -3.29 6.77
C SER A 330 6.50 -4.50 7.68
N LEU A 331 5.44 -5.22 8.04
CA LEU A 331 5.54 -6.46 8.83
C LEU A 331 6.42 -7.51 8.13
N ILE A 332 6.25 -7.71 6.83
CA ILE A 332 7.08 -8.62 6.03
C ILE A 332 8.54 -8.17 6.06
N ARG A 333 8.80 -6.88 5.91
CA ARG A 333 10.17 -6.32 5.90
C ARG A 333 10.85 -6.48 7.25
N GLU A 334 10.15 -6.16 8.35
CA GLU A 334 10.67 -6.36 9.71
C GLU A 334 10.99 -7.83 9.96
N LEU A 335 10.07 -8.73 9.60
CA LEU A 335 10.31 -10.18 9.67
C LEU A 335 11.52 -10.62 8.85
N ILE A 336 11.71 -10.07 7.64
CA ILE A 336 12.87 -10.37 6.80
C ILE A 336 14.17 -9.85 7.42
N VAL A 337 14.18 -8.64 7.98
CA VAL A 337 15.37 -8.04 8.59
C VAL A 337 15.77 -8.77 9.86
N ASP A 338 14.80 -9.14 10.70
CA ASP A 338 15.04 -9.81 11.99
C ASP A 338 15.39 -11.30 11.83
N ARG A 339 14.73 -12.01 10.91
CA ARG A 339 15.00 -13.44 10.68
C ARG A 339 16.04 -13.71 9.59
N GLY A 340 16.25 -12.77 8.66
CA GLY A 340 17.22 -12.87 7.56
C GLY A 340 18.66 -12.80 8.02
N LYS A 341 18.95 -12.01 9.07
CA LYS A 341 20.27 -12.02 9.72
C LYS A 341 20.62 -13.36 10.38
N LYS A 342 19.63 -14.22 10.64
CA LYS A 342 19.78 -15.54 11.28
C LYS A 342 19.73 -16.72 10.28
N GLY A 343 19.53 -16.47 8.98
CA GLY A 343 19.63 -17.50 7.93
C GLY A 343 18.48 -18.51 7.86
N SER A 344 17.33 -18.28 8.52
CA SER A 344 16.24 -19.25 8.71
C SER A 344 14.92 -18.90 7.99
N LEU A 345 14.99 -18.33 6.79
CA LEU A 345 13.85 -17.70 6.09
C LEU A 345 13.08 -18.66 5.16
N LYS A 346 12.67 -19.85 5.65
CA LYS A 346 12.12 -20.91 4.77
C LYS A 346 10.72 -21.44 5.14
N SER A 347 9.67 -20.64 4.88
CA SER A 347 8.18 -20.91 4.84
C SER A 347 7.28 -20.98 6.11
N ALA A 348 6.44 -19.95 6.33
CA ALA A 348 5.21 -19.92 7.14
C ALA A 348 4.27 -18.85 6.57
N LEU A 349 2.98 -19.09 6.77
CA LEU A 349 1.84 -18.35 6.23
C LEU A 349 1.18 -17.55 7.37
N ILE A 350 0.76 -16.32 7.08
CA ILE A 350 -0.02 -15.51 8.02
C ILE A 350 -1.38 -15.24 7.37
N SER A 351 -2.48 -15.52 8.08
CA SER A 351 -3.81 -15.09 7.69
C SER A 351 -4.11 -13.69 8.25
N PRO A 352 -4.93 -12.86 7.57
CA PRO A 352 -5.28 -11.51 8.04
C PRO A 352 -5.88 -11.48 9.46
N GLN A 353 -6.50 -12.58 9.89
CA GLN A 353 -7.21 -12.71 11.16
C GLN A 353 -6.30 -13.01 12.35
N GLN A 354 -5.01 -13.31 12.12
CA GLN A 354 -4.04 -13.67 13.16
C GLN A 354 -3.05 -12.54 13.49
N ILE A 355 -3.20 -11.37 12.88
CA ILE A 355 -2.27 -10.23 13.03
C ILE A 355 -2.40 -9.55 14.40
N ASP A 356 -3.62 -9.46 14.95
CA ASP A 356 -3.84 -8.77 16.23
C ASP A 356 -3.31 -9.57 17.44
N GLU A 357 -3.06 -10.88 17.29
CA GLU A 357 -2.63 -11.77 18.38
C GLU A 357 -1.12 -12.09 18.36
N LEU A 358 -0.37 -11.60 17.37
CA LEU A 358 1.04 -11.97 17.13
C LEU A 358 2.05 -11.35 18.10
N GLY A 359 1.62 -10.47 19.02
CA GLY A 359 2.49 -9.79 19.97
C GLY A 359 3.23 -10.70 20.96
N GLU A 360 2.75 -11.93 21.23
CA GLU A 360 3.27 -12.73 22.36
C GLU A 360 3.72 -14.17 22.06
N ARG A 361 3.59 -14.70 20.82
CA ARG A 361 3.88 -16.12 20.58
C ARG A 361 4.65 -16.35 19.28
N ILE A 362 5.96 -16.15 19.32
CA ILE A 362 6.85 -16.54 18.23
C ILE A 362 7.94 -17.46 18.76
N ASN A 363 7.64 -18.76 18.76
CA ASN A 363 8.66 -19.81 18.76
C ASN A 363 8.30 -20.81 17.66
N ASP A 364 9.30 -21.02 16.81
CA ASP A 364 9.48 -22.00 15.76
C ASP A 364 8.81 -21.84 14.37
N GLU A 365 9.74 -21.90 13.42
CA GLU A 365 9.67 -22.22 11.99
C GLU A 365 9.10 -21.20 10.98
N ASN A 366 10.05 -20.62 10.22
CA ASN A 366 10.08 -20.53 8.74
C ASN A 366 9.15 -19.47 8.05
N LEU A 367 9.48 -18.75 6.93
CA LEU A 367 8.58 -17.71 6.29
C LEU A 367 8.55 -17.69 4.72
N VAL A 368 7.37 -17.56 4.06
CA VAL A 368 7.14 -17.25 2.60
C VAL A 368 5.82 -16.47 2.46
N VAL A 369 5.78 -15.40 1.64
CA VAL A 369 4.68 -14.42 1.55
C VAL A 369 4.11 -14.30 0.12
N ALA A 370 2.78 -14.20 -0.06
CA ALA A 370 2.15 -13.78 -1.34
C ALA A 370 0.85 -12.98 -1.14
N LEU A 371 0.63 -11.97 -2.00
CA LEU A 371 -0.46 -10.97 -2.01
C LEU A 371 -1.55 -11.30 -3.07
N GLY A 372 -2.82 -10.98 -2.80
CA GLY A 372 -3.91 -11.02 -3.80
C GLY A 372 -5.25 -10.47 -3.30
N ASP A 373 -5.83 -9.54 -4.06
CA ASP A 373 -7.04 -8.77 -3.76
C ASP A 373 -8.32 -9.64 -3.83
N SER A 374 -9.10 -9.64 -2.74
CA SER A 374 -10.40 -10.33 -2.52
C SER A 374 -10.55 -11.82 -2.90
N THR A 375 -9.52 -12.46 -3.44
CA THR A 375 -9.41 -13.90 -3.63
C THR A 375 -8.07 -14.35 -3.10
N LEU A 376 -8.08 -15.07 -1.98
CA LEU A 376 -6.90 -15.80 -1.53
C LEU A 376 -6.42 -16.69 -2.68
N ILE A 377 -5.29 -16.32 -3.31
CA ILE A 377 -4.58 -17.23 -4.21
C ILE A 377 -3.88 -18.25 -3.33
N PHE A 378 -4.65 -19.25 -2.88
CA PHE A 378 -4.07 -20.45 -2.35
C PHE A 378 -3.33 -21.14 -3.51
N LYS A 379 -2.00 -21.20 -3.45
CA LYS A 379 -1.32 -22.27 -4.19
C LYS A 379 -1.68 -23.57 -3.49
N LEU A 380 -2.81 -24.14 -3.87
CA LEU A 380 -3.22 -25.46 -3.43
C LEU A 380 -2.10 -26.43 -3.84
N PRO A 381 -1.66 -27.31 -2.93
CA PRO A 381 -0.71 -28.35 -3.30
C PRO A 381 -1.29 -29.15 -4.47
N ASP A 382 -0.43 -29.69 -5.34
CA ASP A 382 -0.87 -30.78 -6.20
C ASP A 382 -1.01 -32.07 -5.37
N LEU A 383 -1.64 -33.09 -5.96
CA LEU A 383 -1.84 -34.36 -5.26
C LEU A 383 -0.52 -35.00 -4.79
N PRO A 384 0.58 -35.00 -5.58
CA PRO A 384 1.87 -35.45 -5.10
C PRO A 384 2.40 -34.70 -3.87
N THR A 385 2.35 -33.37 -3.88
CA THR A 385 2.81 -32.54 -2.76
C THR A 385 1.98 -32.80 -1.50
N TYR A 386 0.66 -32.92 -1.65
CA TYR A 386 -0.24 -33.27 -0.54
C TYR A 386 0.09 -34.64 0.06
N MET A 387 0.30 -35.64 -0.80
CA MET A 387 0.61 -37.00 -0.37
C MET A 387 1.99 -37.10 0.29
N GLU A 388 2.97 -36.30 -0.17
CA GLU A 388 4.28 -36.20 0.48
C GLU A 388 4.13 -35.68 1.92
N GLU A 389 3.37 -34.60 2.12
CA GLU A 389 3.14 -34.04 3.46
C GLU A 389 2.37 -35.02 4.37
N PHE A 390 1.36 -35.70 3.83
CA PHE A 390 0.63 -36.72 4.57
C PHE A 390 1.55 -37.86 5.03
N LEU A 391 2.41 -38.35 4.16
CA LEU A 391 3.30 -39.48 4.42
C LEU A 391 4.48 -39.11 5.32
N TYR A 392 5.21 -38.04 5.01
CA TYR A 392 6.46 -37.70 5.69
C TYR A 392 6.30 -36.74 6.87
N GLY A 393 5.24 -35.92 6.91
CA GLY A 393 4.96 -34.98 8.01
C GLY A 393 6.01 -33.88 8.19
N GLY A 394 6.34 -33.18 7.11
CA GLY A 394 7.41 -32.18 7.09
C GLY A 394 6.99 -30.77 7.49
N GLY A 395 5.72 -30.55 7.86
CA GLY A 395 5.20 -29.22 8.22
C GLY A 395 5.08 -28.27 7.02
N LYS A 396 5.19 -28.77 5.79
CA LYS A 396 5.25 -27.94 4.57
C LYS A 396 3.90 -27.36 4.16
N ILE A 397 2.79 -27.91 4.65
CA ILE A 397 1.43 -27.51 4.29
C ILE A 397 0.65 -27.19 5.57
N HIS A 398 0.16 -25.95 5.67
CA HIS A 398 -0.73 -25.54 6.76
C HIS A 398 -2.05 -26.32 6.71
N THR A 399 -2.60 -26.67 7.88
CA THR A 399 -3.82 -27.46 8.03
C THR A 399 -5.00 -26.94 7.20
N ASP A 400 -5.27 -25.64 7.24
CA ASP A 400 -6.36 -25.04 6.46
C ASP A 400 -6.16 -25.20 4.95
N ILE A 401 -4.92 -25.15 4.45
CA ILE A 401 -4.61 -25.37 3.03
C ILE A 401 -4.80 -26.85 2.67
N ALA A 402 -4.40 -27.76 3.56
CA ALA A 402 -4.61 -29.20 3.38
C ALA A 402 -6.11 -29.53 3.33
N LEU A 403 -6.91 -29.00 4.27
CA LEU A 403 -8.36 -29.21 4.29
C LEU A 403 -9.06 -28.54 3.10
N LYS A 404 -8.62 -27.35 2.70
CA LYS A 404 -9.12 -26.68 1.50
C LYS A 404 -8.83 -27.49 0.25
N PHE A 405 -7.61 -28.01 0.10
CA PHE A 405 -7.27 -28.94 -0.98
C PHE A 405 -8.19 -30.17 -0.99
N VAL A 406 -8.47 -30.77 0.16
CA VAL A 406 -9.41 -31.90 0.26
C VAL A 406 -10.82 -31.48 -0.18
N ALA A 407 -11.29 -30.29 0.18
CA ALA A 407 -12.60 -29.81 -0.19
C ALA A 407 -12.74 -29.45 -1.69
N THR A 408 -11.68 -28.94 -2.32
CA THR A 408 -11.72 -28.42 -3.69
C THR A 408 -11.18 -29.40 -4.73
N THR A 409 -10.29 -30.31 -4.36
CA THR A 409 -9.56 -31.15 -5.31
C THR A 409 -10.24 -32.49 -5.55
N GLN A 410 -10.51 -32.75 -6.83
CA GLN A 410 -11.15 -33.94 -7.40
C GLN A 410 -12.59 -34.15 -6.88
N GLY A 411 -13.46 -34.76 -7.71
CA GLY A 411 -14.89 -34.90 -7.43
C GLY A 411 -15.19 -35.51 -6.05
N SER A 412 -16.40 -35.34 -5.54
CA SER A 412 -16.83 -35.74 -4.18
C SER A 412 -16.67 -37.23 -3.81
N ASN A 413 -16.18 -38.06 -4.75
CA ASN A 413 -15.93 -39.48 -4.59
C ASN A 413 -14.43 -39.86 -4.60
N ALA A 414 -13.52 -38.89 -4.63
CA ALA A 414 -12.08 -39.17 -4.55
C ALA A 414 -11.68 -39.54 -3.11
N ARG A 415 -11.00 -40.67 -2.95
CA ARG A 415 -10.36 -41.07 -1.68
C ARG A 415 -9.08 -40.27 -1.48
N ILE A 416 -9.05 -39.43 -0.46
CA ILE A 416 -7.89 -38.61 -0.08
C ILE A 416 -7.77 -38.70 1.46
N PRO A 417 -6.60 -39.02 2.02
CA PRO A 417 -6.36 -38.95 3.46
C PRO A 417 -6.67 -37.56 4.00
N LEU A 418 -7.36 -37.43 5.13
CA LEU A 418 -7.75 -36.16 5.75
C LEU A 418 -7.72 -36.18 7.29
N PHE A 419 -7.78 -37.34 7.95
CA PHE A 419 -7.89 -37.44 9.42
C PHE A 419 -6.63 -36.96 10.13
N LYS A 420 -5.43 -37.17 9.55
CA LYS A 420 -4.19 -36.56 10.03
C LYS A 420 -4.30 -35.05 10.22
N PHE A 421 -4.98 -34.35 9.29
CA PHE A 421 -5.15 -32.90 9.30
C PHE A 421 -6.38 -32.44 10.10
N LEU A 422 -7.28 -33.35 10.47
CA LEU A 422 -8.39 -33.05 11.40
C LEU A 422 -8.06 -33.35 12.86
N LYS A 423 -6.93 -34.02 13.12
CA LYS A 423 -6.49 -34.32 14.46
C LYS A 423 -6.29 -33.02 15.25
N ASP A 424 -7.02 -32.87 16.35
CA ASP A 424 -6.99 -31.70 17.23
C ASP A 424 -7.50 -30.38 16.58
N VAL A 425 -8.33 -30.48 15.53
CA VAL A 425 -8.86 -29.33 14.78
C VAL A 425 -10.39 -29.32 14.81
N GLU A 426 -10.98 -28.24 15.34
CA GLU A 426 -12.42 -28.01 15.22
C GLU A 426 -12.76 -27.46 13.83
N LEU A 427 -13.39 -28.28 12.98
CA LEU A 427 -13.71 -27.92 11.59
C LEU A 427 -14.49 -26.60 11.49
N ASP A 428 -15.37 -26.31 12.44
CA ASP A 428 -16.16 -25.08 12.45
C ASP A 428 -15.33 -23.83 12.73
N GLN A 429 -14.20 -23.96 13.43
CA GLN A 429 -13.25 -22.88 13.72
C GLN A 429 -12.25 -22.63 12.57
N THR A 430 -12.25 -23.44 11.51
CA THR A 430 -11.36 -23.25 10.34
C THR A 430 -11.83 -22.10 9.44
N SER A 431 -10.88 -21.54 8.68
CA SER A 431 -11.11 -20.47 7.68
C SER A 431 -11.89 -20.90 6.42
N LEU A 432 -12.35 -22.16 6.36
CA LEU A 432 -13.11 -22.71 5.23
C LEU A 432 -14.52 -22.14 5.13
N ASN A 433 -15.04 -22.01 3.90
CA ASN A 433 -16.43 -21.61 3.70
C ASN A 433 -17.42 -22.76 3.98
N THR A 434 -18.71 -22.44 4.08
CA THR A 434 -19.77 -23.42 4.38
C THR A 434 -19.79 -24.60 3.41
N SER A 435 -19.64 -24.34 2.10
CA SER A 435 -19.63 -25.38 1.08
C SER A 435 -18.41 -26.31 1.19
N GLU A 436 -17.24 -25.77 1.53
CA GLU A 436 -16.01 -26.54 1.77
C GLU A 436 -16.16 -27.44 3.00
N LYS A 437 -16.70 -26.88 4.11
CA LYS A 437 -16.98 -27.64 5.33
C LYS A 437 -17.97 -28.78 5.09
N GLU A 438 -19.04 -28.54 4.33
CA GLU A 438 -20.00 -29.58 3.94
C GLU A 438 -19.37 -30.68 3.07
N LYS A 439 -18.49 -30.32 2.12
CA LYS A 439 -17.77 -31.31 1.31
C LYS A 439 -16.86 -32.19 2.15
N ILE A 440 -16.19 -31.63 3.16
CA ILE A 440 -15.37 -32.40 4.10
C ILE A 440 -16.26 -33.34 4.92
N ARG A 441 -17.36 -32.84 5.50
CA ARG A 441 -18.33 -33.66 6.25
C ARG A 441 -18.86 -34.82 5.40
N SER A 442 -19.25 -34.56 4.14
CA SER A 442 -19.69 -35.59 3.21
C SER A 442 -18.61 -36.63 2.90
N ARG A 443 -17.33 -36.24 2.82
CA ARG A 443 -16.22 -37.19 2.65
C ARG A 443 -15.98 -38.03 3.90
N ILE A 444 -16.07 -37.44 5.09
CA ILE A 444 -15.98 -38.16 6.36
C ILE A 444 -17.08 -39.22 6.45
N GLU A 445 -18.31 -38.87 6.06
CA GLU A 445 -19.44 -39.80 6.03
C GLU A 445 -19.22 -40.95 5.04
N LYS A 446 -18.75 -40.65 3.82
CA LYS A 446 -18.57 -41.67 2.76
C LYS A 446 -17.37 -42.58 2.93
N PHE A 447 -16.27 -42.05 3.47
CA PHE A 447 -14.97 -42.71 3.45
C PHE A 447 -14.33 -42.83 4.83
N GLY A 448 -14.97 -42.32 5.89
CA GLY A 448 -14.41 -42.35 7.24
C GLY A 448 -14.56 -43.69 7.96
N ASP A 449 -15.24 -44.66 7.38
CA ASP A 449 -15.40 -46.00 7.95
C ASP A 449 -14.53 -47.05 7.23
N ILE A 450 -13.82 -47.86 8.01
CA ILE A 450 -12.92 -48.91 7.51
C ILE A 450 -13.74 -49.99 6.80
N GLN A 451 -14.83 -50.45 7.42
CA GLN A 451 -15.63 -51.55 6.91
C GLN A 451 -16.32 -51.18 5.58
N ASP A 452 -16.81 -49.95 5.45
CA ASP A 452 -17.38 -49.45 4.20
C ASP A 452 -16.34 -49.40 3.07
N SER A 453 -15.12 -48.97 3.37
CA SER A 453 -14.01 -48.97 2.42
C SER A 453 -13.61 -50.39 1.99
N ILE A 454 -13.67 -51.36 2.91
CA ILE A 454 -13.41 -52.78 2.65
C ILE A 454 -14.54 -53.42 1.83
N ASN A 455 -15.79 -53.03 2.07
CA ASN A 455 -16.96 -53.63 1.41
C ASN A 455 -16.93 -53.46 -0.11
N VAL A 456 -16.42 -52.32 -0.59
CA VAL A 456 -16.28 -51.98 -2.01
C VAL A 456 -15.21 -52.81 -2.76
N ILE A 457 -14.33 -53.51 -2.03
CA ILE A 457 -13.30 -54.36 -2.66
C ILE A 457 -13.96 -55.56 -3.36
N THR A 458 -13.48 -55.92 -4.55
CA THR A 458 -14.03 -57.05 -5.31
C THR A 458 -13.81 -58.38 -4.58
N ARG A 459 -14.78 -59.31 -4.67
CA ARG A 459 -14.78 -60.58 -3.91
C ARG A 459 -13.49 -61.39 -4.04
N TYR A 460 -12.88 -61.44 -5.23
CA TYR A 460 -11.65 -62.20 -5.48
C TYR A 460 -10.37 -61.53 -4.92
N ARG A 461 -10.48 -60.31 -4.37
CA ARG A 461 -9.39 -59.60 -3.67
C ARG A 461 -9.56 -59.64 -2.14
N LYS A 462 -10.66 -60.17 -1.63
CA LYS A 462 -10.93 -60.36 -0.18
C LYS A 462 -10.31 -61.68 0.31
N ILE A 463 -8.98 -61.71 0.37
CA ILE A 463 -8.21 -62.89 0.80
C ILE A 463 -7.61 -62.57 2.17
N LYS A 464 -7.83 -63.44 3.16
CA LYS A 464 -7.29 -63.26 4.51
C LYS A 464 -5.83 -63.67 4.58
N PHE A 465 -5.04 -62.87 5.28
CA PHE A 465 -3.63 -63.13 5.60
C PHE A 465 -3.34 -62.67 7.03
N ASP A 466 -2.36 -63.31 7.67
CA ASP A 466 -2.02 -63.03 9.06
C ASP A 466 -0.88 -62.00 9.19
N SER A 467 -0.13 -61.75 8.11
CA SER A 467 0.94 -60.75 8.07
C SER A 467 1.08 -60.06 6.71
N LEU A 468 1.72 -58.89 6.68
CA LEU A 468 2.01 -58.19 5.43
C LEU A 468 3.00 -58.98 4.57
N ALA A 469 3.95 -59.68 5.19
CA ALA A 469 4.94 -60.51 4.50
C ALA A 469 4.28 -61.60 3.64
N GLU A 470 3.31 -62.33 4.19
CA GLU A 470 2.58 -63.37 3.46
C GLU A 470 1.87 -62.83 2.21
N ILE A 471 1.33 -61.61 2.29
CA ILE A 471 0.66 -60.95 1.15
C ILE A 471 1.67 -60.67 0.04
N LEU A 472 2.85 -60.15 0.39
CA LEU A 472 3.89 -59.77 -0.56
C LEU A 472 4.52 -61.00 -1.23
N GLU A 473 4.62 -62.13 -0.54
CA GLU A 473 5.10 -63.40 -1.12
C GLU A 473 4.23 -63.90 -2.28
N GLN A 474 2.93 -63.58 -2.28
CA GLN A 474 2.01 -63.98 -3.35
C GLN A 474 2.31 -63.31 -4.70
N SER A 475 3.15 -62.28 -4.73
CA SER A 475 3.58 -61.59 -5.95
C SER A 475 2.39 -61.11 -6.81
N TYR A 476 1.35 -60.58 -6.16
CA TYR A 476 0.19 -60.06 -6.87
C TYR A 476 0.55 -58.83 -7.70
N LYS A 477 -0.23 -58.57 -8.75
CA LYS A 477 -0.18 -57.27 -9.44
C LYS A 477 -0.49 -56.16 -8.44
N GLU A 478 0.22 -55.04 -8.54
CA GLU A 478 0.19 -53.92 -7.58
C GLU A 478 -1.22 -53.50 -7.11
N SER A 479 -2.17 -53.33 -8.04
CA SER A 479 -3.55 -52.97 -7.66
C SER A 479 -4.26 -54.06 -6.85
N LYS A 480 -3.99 -55.34 -7.12
CA LYS A 480 -4.53 -56.45 -6.33
C LYS A 480 -3.82 -56.55 -4.99
N GLU A 481 -2.50 -56.40 -4.96
CA GLU A 481 -1.68 -56.37 -3.74
C GLU A 481 -2.23 -55.32 -2.75
N MET A 482 -2.37 -54.06 -3.18
CA MET A 482 -2.90 -52.98 -2.33
C MET A 482 -4.34 -53.21 -1.85
N ASP A 483 -5.19 -53.86 -2.67
CA ASP A 483 -6.56 -54.21 -2.27
C ASP A 483 -6.59 -55.35 -1.24
N VAL A 484 -5.71 -56.33 -1.37
CA VAL A 484 -5.57 -57.42 -0.37
C VAL A 484 -5.03 -56.85 0.94
N ILE A 485 -4.06 -55.93 0.89
CA ILE A 485 -3.57 -55.20 2.08
C ILE A 485 -4.72 -54.39 2.70
N SER A 486 -5.49 -53.66 1.87
CA SER A 486 -6.65 -52.89 2.34
C SER A 486 -7.70 -53.76 3.03
N TYR A 487 -7.92 -54.99 2.56
CA TYR A 487 -8.86 -55.94 3.17
C TYR A 487 -8.39 -56.44 4.54
N ASN A 488 -7.07 -56.60 4.74
CA ASN A 488 -6.48 -57.05 5.99
C ASN A 488 -6.00 -55.89 6.88
N ILE A 489 -6.39 -54.64 6.58
CA ILE A 489 -5.83 -53.46 7.23
C ILE A 489 -5.92 -53.52 8.76
N GLU A 490 -6.98 -54.09 9.33
CA GLU A 490 -7.19 -54.16 10.77
C GLU A 490 -6.16 -55.07 11.47
N SER A 491 -5.77 -56.19 10.86
CA SER A 491 -4.81 -57.14 11.45
C SER A 491 -3.35 -56.75 11.26
N LEU A 492 -3.05 -55.86 10.32
CA LEU A 492 -1.68 -55.48 9.96
C LEU A 492 -1.11 -54.35 10.84
N GLU A 493 0.20 -54.35 11.09
CA GLU A 493 0.83 -53.27 11.86
C GLU A 493 0.92 -51.97 11.05
N ILE A 494 0.62 -50.83 11.70
CA ILE A 494 0.65 -49.49 11.07
C ILE A 494 2.03 -49.20 10.48
N ALA A 495 3.11 -49.50 11.22
CA ALA A 495 4.48 -49.24 10.80
C ALA A 495 4.87 -50.01 9.52
N GLU A 496 4.37 -51.24 9.37
CA GLU A 496 4.61 -52.05 8.18
C GLU A 496 3.89 -51.47 6.94
N ILE A 497 2.64 -51.02 7.13
CA ILE A 497 1.84 -50.39 6.07
C ILE A 497 2.47 -49.05 5.64
N GLU A 498 2.92 -48.23 6.59
CA GLU A 498 3.62 -46.96 6.31
C GLU A 498 4.88 -47.19 5.49
N LYS A 499 5.73 -48.13 5.92
CA LYS A 499 6.96 -48.49 5.19
C LYS A 499 6.68 -48.98 3.78
N TYR A 500 5.61 -49.77 3.60
CA TYR A 500 5.16 -50.20 2.28
C TYR A 500 4.70 -49.03 1.41
N LEU A 501 3.88 -48.13 1.95
CA LEU A 501 3.38 -46.95 1.23
C LEU A 501 4.49 -45.97 0.88
N PHE A 502 5.47 -45.73 1.77
CA PHE A 502 6.65 -44.90 1.46
C PHE A 502 7.42 -45.45 0.26
N ARG A 503 7.71 -46.76 0.25
CA ARG A 503 8.41 -47.38 -0.88
C ARG A 503 7.64 -47.22 -2.19
N LYS A 504 6.33 -47.44 -2.19
CA LYS A 504 5.50 -47.27 -3.40
C LYS A 504 5.43 -45.80 -3.84
N PHE A 505 5.35 -44.87 -2.88
CA PHE A 505 5.31 -43.45 -3.16
C PHE A 505 6.61 -42.94 -3.80
N GLU A 506 7.78 -43.39 -3.31
CA GLU A 506 9.07 -43.04 -3.92
C GLU A 506 9.18 -43.54 -5.36
N VAL A 507 8.71 -44.76 -5.64
CA VAL A 507 8.66 -45.29 -7.02
C VAL A 507 7.78 -44.40 -7.92
N TYR A 508 6.61 -43.95 -7.44
CA TYR A 508 5.77 -43.04 -8.21
C TYR A 508 6.44 -41.67 -8.43
N ARG A 509 7.18 -41.17 -7.44
CA ARG A 509 7.94 -39.92 -7.51
C ARG A 509 9.04 -39.99 -8.57
N GLU A 510 9.86 -41.05 -8.55
CA GLU A 510 10.94 -41.28 -9.52
C GLU A 510 10.43 -41.39 -10.96
N GLN A 511 9.25 -41.98 -11.15
CA GLN A 511 8.61 -42.15 -12.46
C GLN A 511 7.90 -40.88 -12.96
N GLY A 512 7.83 -39.81 -12.15
CA GLY A 512 7.08 -38.59 -12.48
C GLY A 512 5.56 -38.82 -12.59
N ASN A 513 5.03 -39.88 -11.96
CA ASN A 513 3.62 -40.22 -12.05
C ASN A 513 2.76 -39.26 -11.21
N VAL A 514 1.92 -38.47 -11.87
CA VAL A 514 1.01 -37.51 -11.23
C VAL A 514 -0.34 -38.15 -10.84
N THR A 515 -0.60 -39.39 -11.27
CA THR A 515 -1.88 -40.09 -11.07
C THR A 515 -1.72 -41.37 -10.24
N TYR A 516 -2.32 -41.38 -9.03
CA TYR A 516 -2.34 -42.56 -8.17
C TYR A 516 -3.53 -43.48 -8.46
N SER A 517 -3.29 -44.80 -8.39
CA SER A 517 -4.33 -45.81 -8.57
C SER A 517 -5.40 -45.73 -7.47
N THR A 518 -6.62 -46.19 -7.78
CA THR A 518 -7.71 -46.28 -6.78
C THR A 518 -7.34 -47.16 -5.59
N ALA A 519 -6.54 -48.21 -5.83
CA ALA A 519 -6.08 -49.12 -4.79
C ALA A 519 -5.09 -48.43 -3.84
N PHE A 520 -4.15 -47.65 -4.38
CA PHE A 520 -3.22 -46.85 -3.59
C PHE A 520 -3.97 -45.83 -2.72
N ARG A 521 -4.84 -45.02 -3.34
CA ARG A 521 -5.64 -44.01 -2.62
C ARG A 521 -6.51 -44.62 -1.51
N ARG A 522 -7.07 -45.82 -1.74
CA ARG A 522 -7.83 -46.55 -0.73
C ARG A 522 -6.94 -46.95 0.44
N LEU A 523 -5.80 -47.57 0.17
CA LEU A 523 -4.88 -48.02 1.21
C LEU A 523 -4.35 -46.83 2.03
N THR A 524 -4.02 -45.70 1.40
CA THR A 524 -3.60 -44.49 2.11
C THR A 524 -4.69 -43.90 2.99
N SER A 525 -5.95 -43.88 2.53
CA SER A 525 -7.08 -43.41 3.35
C SER A 525 -7.39 -44.37 4.50
N LEU A 526 -7.25 -45.69 4.30
CA LEU A 526 -7.43 -46.68 5.37
C LEU A 526 -6.35 -46.56 6.44
N LEU A 527 -5.09 -46.32 6.06
CA LEU A 527 -4.01 -46.01 7.00
C LEU A 527 -4.33 -44.75 7.82
N ASP A 528 -4.79 -43.70 7.15
CA ASP A 528 -5.14 -42.43 7.78
C ASP A 528 -6.25 -42.60 8.83
N ILE A 529 -7.31 -43.34 8.50
CA ILE A 529 -8.38 -43.69 9.45
C ILE A 529 -7.80 -44.50 10.61
N LYS A 530 -7.08 -45.59 10.32
CA LYS A 530 -6.53 -46.48 11.36
C LYS A 530 -5.60 -45.77 12.35
N LYS A 531 -4.89 -44.74 11.89
CA LYS A 531 -3.87 -44.04 12.69
C LYS A 531 -4.39 -42.81 13.41
N TYR A 532 -5.35 -42.08 12.83
CA TYR A 532 -5.72 -40.74 13.30
C TYR A 532 -7.21 -40.55 13.62
N LYS A 533 -8.06 -41.55 13.33
CA LYS A 533 -9.47 -41.58 13.76
C LYS A 533 -9.65 -42.66 14.82
#